data_AF-A0A1I5F1U6-F1
#
_entry.id   AF-A0A1I5F1U6-F1
#
_cell.length_a   1.000
_cell.length_b   1.000
_cell.length_c   1.000
_cell.angle_alpha   90.00
_cell.angle_beta   90.00
_cell.angle_gamma   90.00
#
_symmetry.space_group_name_H-M   'P 1'
#
loop_
_entity.id
_entity.type
_entity.pdbx_description
1 polymer ?
#
loop_
_entity_poly.entity_id
_entity_poly.type
_entity_poly.pdbx_seq_one_letter_code
_entity_poly.pdbx_strand_id
1 'polypeptide(L)'
;MAQSLEKIKADLEAAKEKRAWWDNRIRYLEKKLSDEEKTIVHDIVKAADLTPEELARVIAYAKNHLPGGAPITATTEDSKEEIDEE
;
A
#
# COMPACT_ATOMS: atom_id res chain seq x y z
N MET A 1 -5.20 3.81 50.24
CA MET A 1 -4.04 4.45 49.56
C MET A 1 -3.24 3.43 48.73
N ALA A 2 -2.68 2.36 49.31
CA ALA A 2 -1.88 1.35 48.59
C ALA A 2 -2.63 0.64 47.44
N GLN A 3 -3.90 0.28 47.64
CA GLN A 3 -4.72 -0.37 46.60
C GLN A 3 -4.98 0.52 45.37
N SER A 4 -4.91 1.84 45.51
CA SER A 4 -5.04 2.75 44.37
C SER A 4 -3.77 2.73 43.51
N LEU A 5 -2.60 2.60 44.15
CA LEU A 5 -1.31 2.57 43.46
C LEU A 5 -1.13 1.25 42.72
N GLU A 6 -1.54 0.12 43.31
CA GLU A 6 -1.52 -1.19 42.65
C GLU A 6 -2.44 -1.24 41.43
N LYS A 7 -3.64 -0.68 41.53
CA LYS A 7 -4.56 -0.55 40.38
C LYS A 7 -3.95 0.26 39.25
N ILE A 8 -3.38 1.44 39.56
CA ILE A 8 -2.72 2.28 38.55
C ILE A 8 -1.54 1.55 37.89
N LYS A 9 -0.75 0.78 38.65
CA LYS A 9 0.34 -0.02 38.10
C LYS A 9 -0.17 -1.14 37.18
N ALA A 10 -1.24 -1.84 37.57
CA ALA A 10 -1.85 -2.89 36.76
C ALA A 10 -2.42 -2.33 35.45
N ASP A 11 -3.12 -1.19 35.51
CA ASP A 11 -3.67 -0.52 34.33
C ASP A 11 -2.55 -0.05 33.38
N LEU A 12 -1.43 0.42 33.92
CA LEU A 12 -0.26 0.83 33.15
C LEU A 12 0.41 -0.35 32.44
N GLU A 13 0.57 -1.49 33.11
CA GLU A 13 1.10 -2.71 32.47
C GLU A 13 0.15 -3.24 31.39
N ALA A 14 -1.16 -3.28 31.66
CA ALA A 14 -2.15 -3.66 30.66
C ALA A 14 -2.14 -2.73 29.44
N ALA A 15 -1.93 -1.43 29.64
CA ALA A 15 -1.80 -0.46 28.55
C ALA A 15 -0.52 -0.69 27.73
N LYS A 16 0.61 -1.03 28.36
CA LYS A 16 1.85 -1.40 27.67
C LYS A 16 1.70 -2.67 26.85
N GLU A 17 1.05 -3.70 27.40
CA GLU A 17 0.78 -4.94 26.66
C GLU A 17 -0.11 -4.69 25.44
N LYS A 18 -1.17 -3.90 25.60
CA LYS A 18 -2.01 -3.46 24.47
C LYS A 18 -1.20 -2.71 23.42
N ARG A 19 -0.32 -1.80 23.84
CA ARG A 19 0.58 -1.08 22.92
C ARG A 19 1.48 -2.07 22.17
N ALA A 20 2.12 -3.01 22.85
CA ALA A 20 2.97 -4.00 22.22
C ALA A 20 2.20 -4.88 21.22
N TRP A 21 0.95 -5.23 21.54
CA TRP A 21 0.06 -5.96 20.62
C TRP A 21 -0.27 -5.13 19.37
N TRP A 22 -0.61 -3.85 19.55
CA TRP A 22 -0.86 -2.95 18.42
C TRP A 22 0.38 -2.73 17.57
N ASP A 23 1.57 -2.56 18.18
CA ASP A 23 2.82 -2.42 17.45
C ASP A 23 3.12 -3.67 16.60
N ASN A 24 2.88 -4.86 17.14
CA ASN A 24 3.00 -6.11 16.37
C ASN A 24 1.96 -6.21 15.25
N ARG A 25 0.73 -5.75 15.50
CA ARG A 25 -0.34 -5.72 14.49
C ARG A 25 0.00 -4.77 13.36
N ILE A 26 0.56 -3.59 13.66
CA ILE A 26 1.06 -2.63 12.67
C ILE A 26 2.13 -3.28 11.81
N ARG A 27 3.18 -3.85 12.40
CA ARG A 27 4.25 -4.53 11.63
C ARG A 27 3.71 -5.65 10.73
N TYR A 28 2.74 -6.42 11.22
CA TYR A 28 2.11 -7.46 10.41
C TYR A 28 1.36 -6.88 9.21
N LEU A 29 0.60 -5.79 9.42
CA LEU A 29 -0.15 -5.13 8.35
C LEU A 29 0.78 -4.45 7.34
N GLU A 30 1.85 -3.78 7.78
CA GLU A 30 2.87 -3.20 6.90
C GLU A 30 3.53 -4.28 6.04
N LYS A 31 3.86 -5.43 6.63
CA LYS A 31 4.39 -6.57 5.87
C LYS A 31 3.38 -7.09 4.86
N LYS A 32 2.13 -7.29 5.27
CA LYS A 32 1.05 -7.78 4.39
C LYS A 32 0.81 -6.82 3.23
N LEU A 33 0.80 -5.52 3.49
CA LEU A 33 0.67 -4.49 2.46
C LEU A 33 1.83 -4.57 1.46
N SER A 34 3.08 -4.63 1.93
CA SER A 34 4.24 -4.75 1.04
C SER A 34 4.24 -6.04 0.22
N ASP A 35 3.77 -7.15 0.80
CA ASP A 35 3.65 -8.43 0.10
C ASP A 35 2.50 -8.40 -0.92
N GLU A 36 1.36 -7.75 -0.60
CA GLU A 36 0.25 -7.56 -1.53
C GLU A 36 0.63 -6.63 -2.69
N GLU A 37 1.31 -5.52 -2.46
CA GLU A 37 1.81 -4.62 -3.51
C GLU A 37 2.71 -5.37 -4.51
N LYS A 38 3.59 -6.24 -4.01
CA LYS A 38 4.44 -7.10 -4.87
C LYS A 38 3.61 -8.15 -5.62
N THR A 39 2.61 -8.71 -4.96
CA THR A 39 1.74 -9.75 -5.55
C THR A 39 0.87 -9.16 -6.66
N ILE A 40 0.32 -7.95 -6.48
CA ILE A 40 -0.47 -7.26 -7.51
C ILE A 40 0.36 -7.06 -8.78
N VAL A 41 1.61 -6.61 -8.65
CA VAL A 41 2.50 -6.47 -9.81
C VAL A 41 2.79 -7.83 -10.45
N HIS A 42 3.05 -8.88 -9.65
CA HIS A 42 3.29 -10.22 -10.17
C HIS A 42 2.08 -10.81 -10.91
N ASP A 43 0.88 -10.65 -10.37
CA ASP A 43 -0.36 -11.16 -10.93
C ASP A 43 -0.74 -10.43 -12.21
N ILE A 44 -0.55 -9.09 -12.28
CA ILE A 44 -0.76 -8.32 -13.51
C ILE A 44 0.21 -8.77 -14.60
N VAL A 45 1.48 -8.98 -14.26
CA VAL A 45 2.52 -9.45 -15.19
C VAL A 45 2.18 -10.84 -15.72
N LYS A 46 1.74 -11.74 -14.83
CA LYS A 46 1.35 -13.10 -15.19
C LYS A 46 0.06 -13.15 -16.00
N ALA A 47 -0.93 -12.31 -15.68
CA ALA A 47 -2.18 -12.22 -16.44
C ALA A 47 -1.97 -11.68 -17.87
N ALA A 48 -0.92 -10.89 -18.08
CA ALA A 48 -0.52 -10.40 -19.40
C ALA A 48 0.42 -11.38 -20.16
N ASP A 49 0.74 -12.55 -19.58
CA ASP A 49 1.75 -13.49 -20.08
C ASP A 49 3.11 -12.82 -20.39
N LEU A 50 3.46 -11.78 -19.65
CA LEU A 50 4.71 -11.04 -19.83
C LEU A 50 5.78 -11.56 -18.87
N THR A 51 7.01 -11.69 -19.35
CA THR A 51 8.18 -11.79 -18.47
C THR A 51 8.55 -10.42 -17.90
N PRO A 52 9.26 -10.35 -16.76
CA PRO A 52 9.79 -9.08 -16.23
C PRO A 52 10.61 -8.28 -17.25
N GLU A 53 11.39 -8.97 -18.09
CA GLU A 53 12.19 -8.38 -19.15
C GLU A 53 11.32 -7.79 -20.27
N GLU A 54 10.23 -8.46 -20.64
CA GLU A 54 9.27 -7.95 -21.63
C GLU A 54 8.48 -6.77 -21.09
N LEU A 55 8.06 -6.81 -19.82
CA LEU A 55 7.44 -5.66 -19.15
C LEU A 55 8.39 -4.45 -19.18
N ALA A 56 9.68 -4.63 -18.87
CA ALA A 56 10.65 -3.55 -18.91
C ALA A 56 10.79 -2.93 -20.32
N ARG A 57 10.72 -3.75 -21.38
CA ARG A 57 10.71 -3.28 -22.77
C ARG A 57 9.45 -2.49 -23.10
N VAL A 58 8.28 -2.96 -22.65
CA VAL A 58 7.01 -2.24 -22.83
C VAL A 58 7.05 -0.89 -22.12
N ILE A 59 7.56 -0.81 -20.89
CA ILE A 59 7.71 0.44 -20.15
C ILE A 59 8.68 1.39 -20.87
N ALA A 60 9.83 0.88 -21.34
CA ALA A 60 10.80 1.70 -22.08
C ALA A 60 10.22 2.24 -23.40
N TYR A 61 9.43 1.43 -24.10
CA TYR A 61 8.71 1.86 -25.29
C TYR A 61 7.66 2.93 -24.95
N ALA A 62 6.80 2.68 -23.97
CA ALA A 62 5.72 3.58 -23.58
C ALA A 62 6.22 4.97 -23.13
N LYS A 63 7.43 5.07 -22.54
CA LYS A 63 7.99 6.35 -22.08
C LYS A 63 8.12 7.40 -23.18
N ASN A 64 8.32 6.97 -24.43
CA ASN A 64 8.56 7.86 -25.56
C ASN A 64 7.44 7.81 -26.61
N HIS A 65 6.48 6.91 -26.46
CA HIS A 65 5.45 6.63 -27.47
C HIS A 65 4.02 6.80 -26.92
N LEU A 66 3.86 7.42 -25.74
CA LEU A 66 2.55 7.77 -25.22
C LEU A 66 1.94 8.90 -26.08
N PRO A 67 0.68 8.75 -26.54
CA PRO A 67 0.01 9.81 -27.29
C PRO A 67 -0.03 11.10 -26.47
N GLY A 68 0.31 12.22 -27.10
CA GLY A 68 0.40 13.52 -26.43
C GLY A 68 1.67 13.76 -25.60
N GLY A 69 2.65 12.85 -25.63
CA GLY A 69 3.93 13.03 -24.91
C GLY A 69 3.80 13.02 -23.39
N ALA A 70 2.65 12.55 -22.87
CA ALA A 70 2.41 12.47 -21.44
C ALA A 70 3.35 11.44 -20.78
N PRO A 71 3.85 11.72 -19.56
CA PRO A 71 4.62 10.74 -18.81
C PRO A 71 3.74 9.57 -18.41
N ILE A 72 4.29 8.35 -18.35
CA ILE A 72 3.57 7.13 -17.93
C ILE A 72 2.89 7.30 -16.54
N THR A 73 3.42 8.17 -15.69
CA THR A 73 2.86 8.48 -14.36
C THR A 73 1.56 9.29 -14.40
N ALA A 74 1.16 9.83 -15.56
CA ALA A 74 -0.04 10.66 -15.69
C ALA A 74 -1.36 9.85 -15.73
N THR A 75 -1.31 8.53 -15.92
CA THR A 75 -2.52 7.72 -16.17
C THR A 75 -3.27 7.26 -14.91
N THR A 76 -2.94 7.78 -13.72
CA THR A 76 -3.55 7.30 -12.46
C THR A 76 -4.44 8.28 -11.70
N GLU A 77 -4.56 9.57 -12.09
CA GLU A 77 -5.32 10.54 -11.26
C GLU A 77 -6.32 11.47 -11.98
N ASP A 78 -6.37 11.55 -13.31
CA ASP A 78 -7.26 12.50 -14.04
C ASP A 78 -8.44 11.84 -14.77
N SER A 79 -9.16 10.95 -14.08
CA SER A 79 -10.51 10.55 -14.50
C SER A 79 -11.51 10.83 -13.38
N LYS A 80 -11.47 12.05 -12.85
CA LYS A 80 -12.69 12.67 -12.31
C LYS A 80 -13.45 13.22 -13.51
N GLU A 81 -14.32 12.39 -14.08
CA GLU A 81 -15.39 12.90 -14.94
C GLU A 81 -16.18 13.92 -14.12
N GLU A 82 -16.02 15.21 -14.44
CA GLU A 82 -17.04 16.22 -14.14
C GLU A 82 -18.28 15.79 -14.92
N ILE A 83 -19.21 15.17 -14.21
CA ILE A 83 -20.58 14.99 -14.70
C ILE A 83 -21.18 16.40 -14.68
N ASP A 84 -21.23 17.01 -15.86
CA ASP A 84 -21.89 18.28 -16.13
C ASP A 84 -23.38 18.13 -15.80
N GLU A 85 -23.86 18.83 -14.77
CA GLU A 85 -25.28 19.01 -14.48
C GLU A 85 -25.83 20.10 -15.40
N GLU A 86 -26.54 19.69 -16.46
CA GLU A 86 -27.47 20.55 -17.22
C GLU A 86 -28.93 20.17 -16.94
#